data_AF-A0A9E0JJZ1-F1
#
_entry.id   AF-A0A9E0JJZ1-F1
#
_cell.length_a   1.000
_cell.length_b   1.000
_cell.length_c   1.000
_cell.angle_alpha   90.00
_cell.angle_beta   90.00
_cell.angle_gamma   90.00
#
_symmetry.space_group_name_H-M   'P 1'
#
loop_
_entity.id
_entity.type
_entity.pdbx_description
1 polymer ?
#
loop_
_entity_poly.entity_id
_entity_poly.type
_entity_poly.pdbx_seq_one_letter_code
_entity_poly.pdbx_strand_id
1 'polypeptide(L)'
;MLKIGLDDGVGQFHLKSSLSDFSMFKRTVKVFSSALLEDAFHLTDRELELLFCIVSFYKFGEGDIFSKGNVNKFFKPFGSKRLIQVWLPKLANKHWVDFNSKSVVIKQDKVLKFLLMDTVMFDIKFNRE
;
A
#
# COMPACT_ATOMS: atom_id res chain seq x y z
N MET A 1 -2.73 -4.27 17.49
CA MET A 1 -3.68 -4.47 18.60
C MET A 1 -5.06 -4.23 18.03
N LEU A 2 -5.81 -5.31 17.81
CA LEU A 2 -7.20 -5.26 17.39
C LEU A 2 -8.02 -4.80 18.60
N LYS A 3 -8.79 -3.71 18.48
CA LYS A 3 -9.80 -3.35 19.47
C LYS A 3 -11.16 -3.69 18.85
N ILE A 4 -11.93 -4.52 19.55
CA ILE A 4 -13.30 -4.86 19.20
C ILE A 4 -14.20 -4.13 20.20
N GLY A 5 -14.99 -3.17 19.72
CA GLY A 5 -16.12 -2.61 20.45
C GLY A 5 -17.40 -3.33 20.03
N LEU A 6 -18.25 -3.68 20.98
CA LEU A 6 -19.58 -4.26 20.73
C LEU A 6 -20.61 -3.27 21.29
N ASP A 7 -21.25 -2.50 20.42
CA ASP A 7 -22.40 -1.66 20.75
C ASP A 7 -23.55 -2.04 19.80
N ASP A 8 -24.75 -2.26 20.33
CA ASP A 8 -26.01 -2.43 19.59
C ASP A 8 -26.02 -3.45 18.43
N GLY A 9 -25.32 -4.58 18.59
CA GLY A 9 -25.31 -5.66 17.58
C GLY A 9 -24.47 -5.36 16.33
N VAL A 10 -23.66 -4.28 16.38
CA VAL A 10 -22.69 -3.91 15.35
C VAL A 10 -21.29 -4.01 15.96
N GLY A 11 -20.47 -4.92 15.42
CA GLY A 11 -19.06 -5.00 15.81
C GLY A 11 -18.23 -3.98 15.03
N GLN A 12 -17.58 -3.04 15.73
CA GLN A 12 -16.64 -2.11 15.10
C GLN A 12 -15.22 -2.67 15.16
N PHE A 13 -14.62 -2.89 13.99
CA PHE A 13 -13.25 -3.39 13.86
C PHE A 13 -12.30 -2.25 13.53
N HIS A 14 -11.36 -1.97 14.42
CA HIS A 14 -10.28 -1.01 14.15
C HIS A 14 -9.02 -1.74 13.69
N LEU A 15 -8.79 -1.76 12.38
CA LEU A 15 -7.55 -2.24 11.79
C LEU A 15 -6.48 -1.15 11.91
N LYS A 16 -5.36 -1.43 12.60
CA LYS A 16 -4.20 -0.53 12.67
C LYS A 16 -3.59 -0.39 11.26
N SER A 17 -3.35 0.84 10.81
CA SER A 17 -2.81 1.22 9.48
C SER A 17 -1.91 0.14 8.83
N SER A 18 -2.33 -0.38 7.67
CA SER A 18 -1.62 -1.38 6.86
C SER A 18 -0.20 -0.95 6.46
N LEU A 19 0.11 0.34 6.58
CA LEU A 19 1.41 0.92 6.25
C LEU A 19 2.46 0.79 7.35
N SER A 20 2.07 0.29 8.53
CA SER A 20 3.01 0.00 9.62
C SER A 20 3.53 -1.44 9.60
N ASP A 21 2.96 -2.31 8.76
CA ASP A 21 3.32 -3.72 8.65
C ASP A 21 3.26 -4.18 7.18
N PHE A 22 4.43 -4.50 6.62
CA PHE A 22 4.55 -5.00 5.25
C PHE A 22 3.76 -6.30 5.01
N SER A 23 3.62 -7.18 6.01
CA SER A 23 2.86 -8.42 5.87
C SER A 23 1.38 -8.14 5.66
N MET A 24 0.84 -7.19 6.42
CA MET A 24 -0.56 -6.78 6.30
C MET A 24 -0.81 -6.04 4.98
N PHE A 25 0.10 -5.15 4.58
CA PHE A 25 0.07 -4.49 3.27
C PHE A 25 0.05 -5.52 2.13
N LYS A 26 0.99 -6.47 2.14
CA LYS A 26 1.13 -7.52 1.14
C LYS A 26 -0.15 -8.34 1.00
N ARG A 27 -0.74 -8.78 2.11
CA ARG A 27 -2.00 -9.55 2.10
C ARG A 27 -3.13 -8.73 1.49
N THR A 28 -3.26 -7.48 1.91
CA THR A 28 -4.29 -6.55 1.42
C THR A 28 -4.18 -6.38 -0.09
N VAL A 29 -3.01 -5.99 -0.60
CA VAL A 29 -2.80 -5.76 -2.04
C VAL A 29 -3.03 -7.05 -2.84
N LYS A 30 -2.61 -8.21 -2.35
CA LYS A 30 -2.86 -9.50 -3.02
C LYS A 30 -4.36 -9.82 -3.11
N VAL A 31 -5.11 -9.65 -2.02
CA VAL A 31 -6.57 -9.88 -2.02
C VAL A 31 -7.27 -8.93 -3.00
N PHE A 32 -6.94 -7.63 -2.98
CA PHE A 32 -7.51 -6.67 -3.92
C PHE A 32 -7.17 -7.01 -5.38
N SER A 33 -5.92 -7.38 -5.65
CA SER A 33 -5.47 -7.71 -7.01
C SER A 33 -6.23 -8.94 -7.52
N SER A 34 -6.29 -10.01 -6.73
CA SER A 34 -7.00 -11.24 -7.11
C SER A 34 -8.51 -11.06 -7.28
N ALA A 35 -9.12 -10.07 -6.62
CA ALA A 35 -10.54 -9.81 -6.75
C ALA A 35 -10.90 -8.91 -7.94
N LEU A 36 -9.98 -8.05 -8.39
CA LEU A 36 -10.31 -6.92 -9.29
C LEU A 36 -9.43 -6.81 -10.54
N LEU A 37 -8.30 -7.50 -10.60
CA LEU A 37 -7.32 -7.38 -11.66
C LEU A 37 -7.01 -8.73 -12.31
N GLU A 38 -6.55 -8.70 -13.56
CA GLU A 38 -6.03 -9.90 -14.22
C GLU A 38 -4.63 -10.25 -13.66
N ASP A 39 -4.23 -11.51 -13.79
CA ASP A 39 -2.95 -12.01 -13.29
C ASP A 39 -1.73 -11.24 -13.82
N ALA A 40 -1.81 -10.70 -15.05
CA ALA A 40 -0.74 -9.89 -15.64
C ALA A 40 -0.41 -8.62 -14.81
N PHE A 41 -1.37 -8.12 -14.04
CA PHE A 41 -1.21 -6.96 -13.16
C PHE A 41 -0.73 -7.35 -11.76
N HIS A 42 -0.65 -8.64 -11.42
CA HIS A 42 -0.27 -9.08 -10.08
C HIS A 42 1.19 -8.79 -9.78
N LEU A 43 1.43 -8.27 -8.58
CA LEU A 43 2.77 -7.90 -8.12
C LEU A 43 3.47 -9.06 -7.42
N THR A 44 4.74 -9.25 -7.77
CA THR A 44 5.68 -10.10 -7.03
C THR A 44 5.99 -9.48 -5.67
N ASP A 45 6.55 -10.27 -4.75
CA ASP A 45 6.90 -9.80 -3.41
C ASP A 45 7.86 -8.60 -3.44
N ARG A 46 8.81 -8.58 -4.39
CA ARG A 46 9.76 -7.47 -4.52
C ARG A 46 9.10 -6.20 -5.10
N GLU A 47 8.15 -6.34 -6.01
CA GLU A 47 7.36 -5.21 -6.52
C GLU A 47 6.41 -4.66 -5.46
N LEU A 48 5.82 -5.54 -4.64
CA LEU A 48 5.01 -5.16 -3.48
C LEU A 48 5.83 -4.37 -2.46
N GLU A 49 7.07 -4.77 -2.20
CA GLU A 49 7.98 -4.04 -1.31
C GLU A 49 8.29 -2.64 -1.86
N LEU A 50 8.49 -2.50 -3.17
CA LEU A 50 8.67 -1.19 -3.79
C LEU A 50 7.41 -0.33 -3.66
N LEU A 51 6.23 -0.90 -3.93
CA LEU A 51 4.96 -0.20 -3.78
C LEU A 51 4.75 0.24 -2.33
N PHE A 52 5.08 -0.61 -1.36
CA PHE A 52 5.02 -0.29 0.07
C PHE A 52 5.91 0.91 0.43
N CYS A 53 7.14 0.95 -0.09
CA CYS A 53 8.04 2.10 0.11
C CYS A 53 7.46 3.39 -0.48
N ILE A 54 6.86 3.32 -1.68
CA ILE A 54 6.22 4.48 -2.34
C ILE A 54 5.04 4.99 -1.50
N VAL A 55 4.13 4.09 -1.07
CA VAL A 55 2.96 4.49 -0.27
C VAL A 55 3.39 5.04 1.09
N SER A 56 4.43 4.46 1.71
CA SER A 56 5.00 4.97 2.96
C SER A 56 5.57 6.37 2.79
N PHE A 57 6.24 6.66 1.67
CA PHE A 57 6.67 8.02 1.35
C PHE A 57 5.48 8.97 1.22
N TYR A 58 4.42 8.59 0.50
CA TYR A 58 3.23 9.44 0.35
C TYR A 58 2.53 9.79 1.66
N LYS A 59 2.60 8.90 2.66
CA LYS A 59 1.97 9.13 3.96
C LYS A 59 2.83 9.96 4.92
N PHE A 60 4.16 9.80 4.86
CA PHE A 60 5.07 10.30 5.91
C PHE A 60 6.25 11.14 5.39
N GLY A 61 6.34 11.33 4.08
CA GLY A 61 7.41 12.04 3.40
C GLY A 61 6.85 13.18 2.55
N GLU A 62 7.76 14.04 2.10
CA GLU A 62 7.44 15.22 1.30
C GLU A 62 8.55 15.48 0.26
N GLY A 63 8.23 16.27 -0.77
CA GLY A 63 9.19 16.70 -1.79
C GLY A 63 9.58 15.63 -2.81
N ASP A 64 10.85 15.63 -3.24
CA ASP A 64 11.37 14.66 -4.22
C ASP A 64 11.52 13.27 -3.57
N ILE A 65 10.77 12.29 -4.05
CA ILE A 65 10.80 10.91 -3.56
C ILE A 65 12.18 10.27 -3.70
N PHE A 66 12.99 10.74 -4.66
CA PHE A 66 14.32 10.25 -4.94
C PHE A 66 15.44 11.10 -4.32
N SER A 67 15.10 12.05 -3.44
CA SER A 67 16.10 12.76 -2.65
C SER A 67 16.89 11.76 -1.79
N LYS A 68 18.18 12.06 -1.53
CA LYS A 68 19.03 11.18 -0.71
C LYS A 68 18.41 10.88 0.65
N GLY A 69 17.79 11.88 1.28
CA GLY A 69 17.09 11.73 2.56
C GLY A 69 15.91 10.76 2.46
N ASN A 70 15.05 10.93 1.45
CA ASN A 70 13.87 10.09 1.28
C ASN A 70 14.23 8.65 0.88
N VAL A 71 15.22 8.46 0.01
CA VAL A 71 15.73 7.12 -0.34
C VAL A 71 16.23 6.38 0.90
N ASN A 72 17.03 7.04 1.73
CA ASN A 72 17.56 6.43 2.96
C ASN A 72 16.48 6.15 4.01
N LYS A 73 15.44 6.99 4.09
CA LYS A 73 14.35 6.86 5.07
C LYS A 73 13.36 5.78 4.67
N PHE A 74 12.87 5.80 3.43
CA PHE A 74 11.71 5.01 2.99
C PHE A 74 12.06 3.80 2.11
N PHE A 75 13.19 3.84 1.41
CA PHE A 75 13.57 2.83 0.42
C PHE A 75 14.78 1.98 0.86
N LYS A 76 14.93 1.78 2.18
CA LYS A 76 16.01 0.97 2.78
C LYS A 76 16.22 -0.39 2.09
N PRO A 77 15.17 -1.17 1.73
CA PRO A 77 15.36 -2.46 1.06
C PRO A 77 15.98 -2.37 -0.34
N PHE A 78 15.92 -1.20 -0.98
CA PHE A 78 16.48 -0.95 -2.31
C PHE A 78 17.84 -0.26 -2.24
N GLY A 79 18.15 0.42 -1.13
CA GLY A 79 19.47 0.96 -0.81
C GLY A 79 19.99 2.11 -1.70
N SER A 80 19.46 2.31 -2.90
CA SER A 80 19.89 3.38 -3.80
C SER A 80 18.81 3.82 -4.79
N LYS A 81 18.89 5.09 -5.22
CA LYS A 81 18.04 5.65 -6.31
C LYS A 81 18.14 4.81 -7.59
N ARG A 82 19.34 4.34 -7.94
CA ARG A 82 19.57 3.54 -9.16
C ARG A 82 18.78 2.23 -9.13
N LEU A 83 18.80 1.52 -8.00
CA LEU A 83 18.03 0.27 -7.88
C LEU A 83 16.52 0.54 -7.93
N ILE A 84 16.03 1.61 -7.30
CA ILE A 84 14.62 2.01 -7.40
C ILE A 84 14.23 2.25 -8.87
N GLN A 85 15.07 2.96 -9.63
CA GLN A 85 14.85 3.24 -11.07
C GLN A 85 14.86 1.99 -11.95
N VAL A 86 15.52 0.90 -11.54
CA VAL A 86 15.46 -0.40 -12.26
C VAL A 86 14.11 -1.10 -12.02
N TRP A 87 13.52 -0.94 -10.84
CA TRP A 87 12.28 -1.64 -10.46
C TRP A 87 11.01 -0.86 -10.80
N LEU A 88 11.05 0.48 -10.83
CA LEU A 88 9.91 1.32 -11.20
C LEU A 88 9.27 0.97 -12.55
N PRO A 89 10.03 0.69 -13.64
CA PRO A 89 9.46 0.25 -14.90
C PRO A 89 8.60 -1.01 -14.79
N LYS A 90 8.91 -1.93 -13.86
CA LYS A 90 8.12 -3.16 -13.69
C LYS A 90 6.73 -2.87 -13.11
N LEU A 91 6.65 -1.95 -12.13
CA LEU A 91 5.37 -1.47 -11.61
C LEU A 91 4.58 -0.71 -12.68
N ALA A 92 5.25 0.10 -13.50
CA ALA A 92 4.62 0.87 -14.57
C ALA A 92 4.07 -0.02 -15.69
N ASN A 93 4.82 -1.05 -16.10
CA ASN A 93 4.36 -2.03 -17.09
C ASN A 93 3.14 -2.82 -16.62
N LYS A 94 2.98 -2.98 -15.30
CA LYS A 94 1.78 -3.57 -14.67
C LYS A 94 0.72 -2.52 -14.33
N HIS A 95 0.85 -1.30 -14.83
CA HIS A 95 -0.10 -0.20 -14.65
C HIS A 95 -0.38 0.18 -13.18
N TRP A 96 0.55 -0.09 -12.26
CA TRP A 96 0.41 0.32 -10.85
C TRP A 96 0.82 1.77 -10.62
N VAL A 97 1.81 2.26 -11.38
CA VAL A 97 2.37 3.60 -11.21
C VAL A 97 2.69 4.26 -12.54
N ASP A 98 2.71 5.58 -12.57
CA ASP A 98 3.52 6.40 -13.48
C ASP A 98 4.66 7.03 -12.70
N PHE A 99 5.77 7.38 -13.35
CA PHE A 99 6.85 8.07 -12.68
C PHE A 99 7.62 9.00 -13.62
N ASN A 100 8.25 10.01 -13.03
CA ASN A 100 9.20 10.89 -13.68
C ASN A 100 10.49 10.96 -12.86
N SER A 101 11.37 11.93 -13.15
CA SER A 101 12.65 12.08 -12.46
C SER A 101 12.58 12.42 -10.96
N LYS A 102 11.41 12.86 -10.46
CA LYS A 102 11.19 13.43 -9.12
C LYS A 102 9.97 12.86 -8.37
N SER A 103 9.02 12.24 -9.07
CA SER A 103 7.76 11.77 -8.46
C SER A 103 7.30 10.44 -9.07
N VAL A 104 6.45 9.74 -8.32
CA VAL A 104 5.82 8.47 -8.72
C VAL A 104 4.34 8.55 -8.42
N VAL A 105 3.45 8.57 -9.41
CA VAL A 105 1.99 8.62 -9.21
C VAL A 105 1.43 7.20 -9.17
N ILE A 106 0.64 6.84 -8.16
CA ILE A 106 -0.03 5.54 -8.07
C ILE A 106 -1.35 5.59 -8.85
N LYS A 107 -1.56 4.67 -9.79
CA LYS A 107 -2.76 4.63 -10.66
C LYS A 107 -3.97 3.99 -10.00
N GLN A 108 -3.75 3.10 -9.03
CA GLN A 108 -4.81 2.35 -8.36
C GLN A 108 -5.40 3.17 -7.20
N ASP A 109 -6.07 4.28 -7.53
CA ASP A 109 -6.55 5.29 -6.55
C ASP A 109 -7.47 4.71 -5.46
N LYS A 110 -8.32 3.72 -5.81
CA LYS A 110 -9.16 3.01 -4.84
C LYS A 110 -8.34 2.20 -3.83
N VAL A 111 -7.32 1.48 -4.32
CA VAL A 111 -6.40 0.69 -3.48
C VAL A 111 -5.55 1.64 -2.63
N LEU A 112 -5.08 2.75 -3.20
CA LEU A 112 -4.34 3.76 -2.48
C LEU A 112 -5.17 4.38 -1.34
N LYS A 113 -6.40 4.81 -1.62
CA LYS A 113 -7.32 5.32 -0.59
C LYS A 113 -7.49 4.31 0.53
N PHE A 114 -7.78 3.05 0.21
CA PHE A 114 -7.90 1.99 1.21
C PHE A 114 -6.61 1.81 2.04
N LEU A 115 -5.44 1.79 1.40
CA LEU A 115 -4.15 1.58 2.07
C LEU A 115 -3.72 2.78 2.92
N LEU A 116 -4.13 4.00 2.54
CA LEU A 116 -3.82 5.23 3.27
C LEU A 116 -4.79 5.48 4.44
N MET A 117 -6.01 4.94 4.39
CA MET A 117 -7.01 5.10 5.46
C MET A 117 -6.46 4.61 6.80
N ASP A 118 -6.55 5.48 7.82
CA ASP A 118 -6.09 5.17 9.17
C ASP A 118 -6.98 4.17 9.91
N THR A 119 -8.22 4.02 9.46
CA THR A 119 -9.19 3.09 10.03
C THR A 119 -10.09 2.60 8.91
N VAL A 120 -10.23 1.29 8.81
CA VAL A 120 -11.26 0.67 7.99
C VAL A 120 -12.29 0.10 8.94
N MET A 121 -13.49 0.68 8.94
CA MET A 121 -14.63 0.20 9.72
C MET A 121 -15.55 -0.61 8.81
N PHE A 122 -16.00 -1.75 9.31
CA PHE A 122 -17.02 -2.55 8.66
C PHE A 122 -18.08 -2.88 9.69
N ASP A 123 -19.34 -2.65 9.34
CA ASP A 123 -20.47 -3.04 10.16
C ASP A 123 -20.82 -4.49 9.83
N ILE A 124 -20.62 -5.40 10.78
CA ILE A 124 -21.13 -6.76 10.68
C ILE A 124 -22.49 -6.79 11.38
N LYS A 125 -23.57 -6.92 10.60
CA LYS A 125 -24.90 -7.21 11.13
C LYS A 125 -25.01 -8.70 11.44
N PHE A 126 -25.13 -9.04 12.71
CA PHE A 126 -25.47 -10.40 13.11
C PHE A 126 -26.99 -10.57 13.00
N ASN A 127 -27.45 -11.31 11.98
CA ASN A 127 -28.78 -11.90 12.06
C ASN A 127 -28.69 -13.08 13.04
N ARG A 128 -29.19 -12.88 14.26
CA ARG A 128 -29.54 -14.00 15.13
C ARG A 128 -30.84 -14.58 14.58
N GLU A 129 -30.72 -15.68 13.84
CA GLU A 129 -31.84 -16.63 13.69
C GLU A 129 -32.05 -17.38 15.01
#